data_AF-A0A842TI87-F1
#
_entry.id   AF-A0A842TI87-F1
#
_cell.length_a   1.000
_cell.length_b   1.000
_cell.length_c   1.000
_cell.angle_alpha   90.00
_cell.angle_beta   90.00
_cell.angle_gamma   90.00
#
_symmetry.space_group_name_H-M   'P 1'
#
loop_
_entity.id
_entity.type
_entity.pdbx_description
1 polymer ?
#
loop_
_entity_poly.entity_id
_entity_poly.type
_entity_poly.pdbx_seq_one_letter_code
_entity_poly.pdbx_strand_id
1 'polypeptide(L)'
;MDKKETLISVLKSLKDVNLKNIMIIKTNGKLLANNFPDKAINYIKNIVKKYKTIPVNNYVKASVSGTLKLILYKIISNMFIICLAQEEEKKVIQKFKEIYKKFSYKLIELYEQPKKEIETKSSKIIKNIVFSKANEAGPSPIAWIPENLNEQEKFEISAKSILVLSAGFDQTSPNRMDNVSSIIPFISLNCIGLVYTFMIPSKQARGNYYDAAITVLVKESFKKLLLDHLERLEIEIKEITKEIINGKTPKYLLQILKQNLDQIMSEKPESPKTQSIDNYLKKLMMSEIKKIQDEKPYSTLLY
;
A
#
# COMPACT_ATOMS: atom_id res chain seq x y z
N MET A 1 -4.00 12.36 -21.60
CA MET A 1 -2.81 13.08 -21.09
C MET A 1 -1.57 12.31 -21.52
N ASP A 2 -0.75 12.92 -22.37
CA ASP A 2 0.45 12.32 -22.95
C ASP A 2 1.62 12.24 -21.95
N LYS A 3 2.61 11.37 -22.22
CA LYS A 3 3.85 11.17 -21.44
C LYS A 3 4.55 12.47 -21.09
N LYS A 4 4.61 13.40 -22.04
CA LYS A 4 5.26 14.71 -21.87
C LYS A 4 4.49 15.59 -20.90
N GLU A 5 3.15 15.62 -21.00
CA GLU A 5 2.29 16.42 -20.13
C GLU A 5 2.39 15.96 -18.67
N THR A 6 2.40 14.65 -18.40
CA THR A 6 2.53 14.13 -17.04
C THR A 6 3.88 14.54 -16.42
N LEU A 7 4.98 14.48 -17.17
CA LEU A 7 6.29 14.94 -16.69
C LEU A 7 6.30 16.45 -16.43
N ILE A 8 5.69 17.26 -17.31
CA ILE A 8 5.55 18.70 -17.11
C ILE A 8 4.78 18.99 -15.82
N SER A 9 3.69 18.26 -15.54
CA SER A 9 2.93 18.42 -14.30
C SER A 9 3.74 18.04 -13.05
N VAL A 10 4.54 16.98 -13.11
CA VAL A 10 5.47 16.63 -12.03
C VAL A 10 6.47 17.76 -11.79
N LEU A 11 7.10 18.28 -12.85
CA LEU A 11 8.06 19.39 -12.74
C LEU A 11 7.42 20.69 -12.24
N LYS A 12 6.20 20.99 -12.66
CA LYS A 12 5.43 22.14 -12.16
C LYS A 12 5.16 22.02 -10.67
N SER A 13 4.77 20.82 -10.19
CA SER A 13 4.58 20.59 -8.76
C SER A 13 5.88 20.73 -7.95
N LEU A 14 7.06 20.60 -8.56
CA LEU A 14 8.33 20.81 -7.85
C LEU A 14 8.71 22.29 -7.68
N LYS A 15 8.08 23.21 -8.40
CA LYS A 15 8.42 24.65 -8.36
C LYS A 15 8.15 25.31 -7.01
N ASP A 16 7.23 24.74 -6.21
CA ASP A 16 6.87 25.27 -4.89
C ASP A 16 7.97 25.05 -3.84
N VAL A 17 9.02 24.32 -4.20
CA VAL A 17 10.19 24.07 -3.35
C VAL A 17 11.40 24.67 -4.08
N ASN A 18 12.20 25.46 -3.37
CA ASN A 18 13.35 26.17 -3.93
C ASN A 18 14.51 25.21 -4.28
N LEU A 19 14.31 24.41 -5.32
CA LEU A 19 15.25 23.41 -5.83
C LEU A 19 16.07 24.03 -6.97
N LYS A 20 17.40 23.93 -6.90
CA LYS A 20 18.29 24.55 -7.90
C LYS A 20 18.38 23.73 -9.18
N ASN A 21 18.58 22.42 -9.02
CA ASN A 21 18.71 21.50 -10.13
C ASN A 21 17.78 20.32 -9.90
N ILE A 22 17.11 19.87 -10.95
CA ILE A 22 16.14 18.78 -10.98
C ILE A 22 16.44 17.91 -12.20
N MET A 23 16.42 16.60 -11.97
CA MET A 23 16.52 15.58 -13.00
C MET A 23 15.48 14.49 -12.73
N ILE A 24 14.79 14.07 -13.78
CA ILE A 24 13.97 12.86 -13.77
C ILE A 24 14.65 11.86 -14.68
N ILE A 25 15.01 10.70 -14.12
CA ILE A 25 15.84 9.72 -14.80
C ILE A 25 15.35 8.30 -14.52
N LYS A 26 15.44 7.43 -15.53
CA LYS A 26 15.18 6.00 -15.37
C LYS A 26 16.37 5.25 -14.76
N THR A 27 16.12 4.10 -14.14
CA THR A 27 17.16 3.20 -13.58
C THR A 27 18.19 2.74 -14.62
N ASN A 28 17.83 2.71 -15.91
CA ASN A 28 18.75 2.41 -17.01
C ASN A 28 19.60 3.61 -17.46
N GLY A 29 19.45 4.78 -16.81
CA GLY A 29 20.18 6.01 -17.14
C GLY A 29 19.51 6.88 -18.21
N LYS A 30 18.35 6.49 -18.77
CA LYS A 30 17.62 7.33 -19.73
C LYS A 30 17.06 8.57 -19.01
N LEU A 31 17.48 9.75 -19.46
CA LEU A 31 16.97 11.03 -18.96
C LEU A 31 15.58 11.29 -19.52
N LEU A 32 14.68 11.78 -18.66
CA LEU A 32 13.33 12.19 -19.02
C LEU A 32 13.15 13.71 -18.88
N ALA A 33 13.84 14.31 -17.90
CA ALA A 33 13.98 15.76 -17.73
C ALA A 33 15.30 16.05 -17.00
N ASN A 34 15.94 17.18 -17.30
CA ASN A 34 17.21 17.57 -16.67
C ASN A 34 17.49 19.07 -16.81
N ASN A 35 18.01 19.70 -15.76
CA ASN A 35 18.71 20.99 -15.83
C ASN A 35 20.07 20.97 -15.10
N PHE A 36 20.64 19.78 -14.83
CA PHE A 36 22.01 19.67 -14.34
C PHE A 36 23.03 19.91 -15.47
N PRO A 37 24.23 20.44 -15.16
CA PRO A 37 25.34 20.54 -16.11
C PRO A 37 25.78 19.15 -16.61
N ASP A 38 26.22 19.06 -17.87
CA ASP A 38 26.57 17.78 -18.52
C ASP A 38 27.60 16.95 -17.74
N LYS A 39 28.60 17.61 -17.15
CA LYS A 39 29.60 16.95 -16.30
C LYS A 39 28.94 16.18 -15.15
N ALA A 40 27.92 16.74 -14.51
CA ALA A 40 27.22 16.13 -13.37
C ALA A 40 26.32 14.96 -13.78
N ILE A 41 25.78 14.98 -15.00
CA ILE A 41 24.83 13.96 -15.50
C ILE A 41 25.45 12.56 -15.45
N ASN A 42 26.71 12.42 -15.87
CA ASN A 42 27.37 11.11 -15.91
C ASN A 42 27.61 10.55 -14.50
N TYR A 43 27.98 11.40 -13.54
CA TYR A 43 28.09 10.99 -12.13
C TYR A 43 26.73 10.54 -11.58
N ILE A 44 25.67 11.32 -11.84
CA ILE A 44 24.31 11.00 -11.37
C ILE A 44 23.83 9.67 -11.97
N LYS A 45 24.07 9.40 -13.27
CA LYS A 45 23.75 8.11 -13.90
C LYS A 45 24.40 6.94 -13.17
N ASN A 46 25.65 7.07 -12.75
CA ASN A 46 26.36 6.02 -12.01
C ASN A 46 25.78 5.83 -10.59
N ILE A 47 25.44 6.92 -9.91
CA ILE A 47 24.77 6.87 -8.60
C ILE A 47 23.41 6.17 -8.72
N VAL A 48 22.58 6.51 -9.71
CA VAL A 48 21.28 5.87 -9.96
C VAL A 48 21.42 4.36 -10.17
N LYS A 49 22.44 3.92 -10.91
CA LYS A 49 22.72 2.49 -11.09
C LYS A 49 23.04 1.80 -9.76
N LYS A 50 23.83 2.44 -8.89
CA LYS A 50 24.18 1.93 -7.55
C LYS A 50 22.96 1.82 -6.64
N TYR A 51 22.05 2.79 -6.69
CA TYR A 51 20.86 2.86 -5.84
C TYR A 51 19.58 2.32 -6.48
N LYS A 52 19.67 1.58 -7.60
CA LYS A 52 18.49 1.04 -8.29
C LYS A 52 17.61 0.15 -7.40
N THR A 53 18.15 -0.42 -6.34
CA THR A 53 17.48 -1.36 -5.42
C THR A 53 16.78 -0.70 -4.24
N ILE A 54 16.92 0.62 -4.02
CA ILE A 54 16.21 1.26 -2.90
C ILE A 54 14.68 1.08 -3.08
N PRO A 55 13.90 1.02 -1.99
CA PRO A 55 12.44 0.94 -2.08
C PRO A 55 11.85 2.14 -2.81
N VAL A 56 10.69 1.93 -3.46
CA VAL A 56 9.88 3.03 -3.99
C VAL A 56 9.40 3.89 -2.82
N ASN A 57 9.11 5.18 -3.07
CA ASN A 57 8.74 6.15 -2.04
C ASN A 57 9.81 6.32 -0.94
N ASN A 58 11.07 6.05 -1.29
CA ASN A 58 12.22 6.21 -0.41
C ASN A 58 13.30 7.04 -1.10
N TYR A 59 14.28 7.52 -0.32
CA TYR A 59 15.32 8.41 -0.83
C TYR A 59 16.68 8.14 -0.23
N VAL A 60 17.69 8.61 -0.96
CA VAL A 60 19.08 8.69 -0.53
C VAL A 60 19.50 10.14 -0.62
N LYS A 61 20.33 10.58 0.32
CA LYS A 61 20.90 11.91 0.33
C LYS A 61 22.41 11.88 0.45
N ALA A 62 23.07 12.87 -0.13
CA ALA A 62 24.49 13.13 0.04
C ALA A 62 24.72 14.63 0.25
N SER A 63 25.64 14.98 1.16
CA SER A 63 26.11 16.36 1.27
C SER A 63 27.04 16.66 0.09
N VAL A 64 26.85 17.81 -0.55
CA VAL A 64 27.68 18.25 -1.69
C VAL A 64 28.64 19.34 -1.23
N SER A 65 28.11 20.40 -0.62
CA SER A 65 28.90 21.53 -0.12
C SER A 65 28.07 22.39 0.84
N GLY A 66 28.56 22.62 2.05
CA GLY A 66 27.86 23.42 3.06
C GLY A 66 26.45 22.88 3.33
N THR A 67 25.44 23.70 3.07
CA THR A 67 24.02 23.34 3.24
C THR A 67 23.40 22.63 2.03
N LEU A 68 24.12 22.54 0.91
CA LEU A 68 23.61 21.94 -0.33
C LEU A 68 23.62 20.42 -0.26
N LYS A 69 22.45 19.81 -0.45
CA LYS A 69 22.26 18.36 -0.45
C LYS A 69 21.79 17.88 -1.82
N LEU A 70 22.37 16.77 -2.28
CA LEU A 70 21.84 15.98 -3.39
C LEU A 70 20.85 14.97 -2.82
N ILE A 71 19.63 14.95 -3.33
CA ILE A 71 18.58 14.02 -2.91
C ILE A 71 18.13 13.22 -4.13
N LEU A 72 18.13 11.89 -3.99
CA LEU A 72 17.62 10.95 -4.98
C LEU A 72 16.41 10.26 -4.39
N TYR A 73 15.22 10.56 -4.91
CA TYR A 73 13.97 9.99 -4.47
C TYR A 73 13.41 9.04 -5.53
N LYS A 74 13.13 7.80 -5.15
CA LYS A 74 12.62 6.77 -6.07
C LYS A 74 11.10 6.85 -6.14
N ILE A 75 10.59 7.41 -7.24
CA ILE A 75 9.16 7.65 -7.40
C ILE A 75 8.39 6.40 -7.88
N ILE A 76 8.98 5.60 -8.76
CA ILE A 76 8.43 4.30 -9.20
C ILE A 76 9.60 3.31 -9.37
N SER A 77 9.33 2.03 -9.62
CA SER A 77 10.36 0.98 -9.60
C SER A 77 11.55 1.28 -10.52
N ASN A 78 11.30 1.96 -11.64
CA ASN A 78 12.30 2.27 -12.65
C ASN A 78 12.65 3.75 -12.79
N MET A 79 12.23 4.64 -11.89
CA MET A 79 12.41 6.08 -12.05
C MET A 79 12.77 6.80 -10.74
N PHE A 80 13.64 7.80 -10.86
CA PHE A 80 14.03 8.70 -9.79
C PHE A 80 13.71 10.14 -10.13
N ILE A 81 13.34 10.91 -9.11
CA ILE A 81 13.45 12.37 -9.08
C ILE A 81 14.71 12.70 -8.29
N ILE A 82 15.59 13.50 -8.88
CA ILE A 82 16.88 13.88 -8.30
C ILE A 82 16.96 15.38 -8.25
N CYS A 83 17.37 15.95 -7.12
CA CYS A 83 17.54 17.39 -7.00
C CYS A 83 18.72 17.81 -6.13
N LEU A 84 19.17 19.05 -6.35
CA LEU A 84 19.98 19.81 -5.40
C LEU A 84 19.09 20.74 -4.61
N ALA A 85 19.09 20.58 -3.29
CA ALA A 85 18.29 21.36 -2.36
C ALA A 85 19.17 22.09 -1.35
N GLN A 86 18.86 23.38 -1.13
CA GLN A 86 19.33 24.15 0.03
C GLN A 86 18.26 24.27 1.12
N GLU A 87 17.02 23.92 0.77
CA GLU A 87 15.86 23.89 1.65
C GLU A 87 15.97 22.83 2.75
N GLU A 88 15.11 22.97 3.77
CA GLU A 88 14.97 21.96 4.81
C GLU A 88 14.53 20.63 4.18
N GLU A 89 15.32 19.59 4.44
CA GLU A 89 15.12 18.24 3.89
C GLU A 89 13.69 17.72 4.09
N LYS A 90 13.11 17.95 5.26
CA LYS A 90 11.73 17.53 5.58
C LYS A 90 10.71 18.08 4.58
N LYS A 91 10.83 19.34 4.18
CA LYS A 91 9.93 19.98 3.20
C LYS A 91 10.08 19.36 1.82
N VAL A 92 11.31 19.11 1.38
CA VAL A 92 11.60 18.48 0.07
C VAL A 92 11.00 17.07 0.03
N ILE A 93 11.24 16.26 1.06
CA ILE A 93 10.73 14.88 1.13
C ILE A 93 9.20 14.86 1.21
N GLN A 94 8.60 15.78 1.97
CA GLN A 94 7.14 15.91 2.01
C GLN A 94 6.57 16.20 0.62
N LYS A 95 7.18 17.12 -0.13
CA LYS A 95 6.75 17.42 -1.50
C LYS A 95 6.90 16.21 -2.44
N PHE A 96 7.99 15.45 -2.32
CA PHE A 96 8.16 14.23 -3.10
C PHE A 96 7.10 13.18 -2.77
N LYS A 97 6.72 13.03 -1.50
CA LYS A 97 5.60 12.14 -1.10
C LYS A 97 4.27 12.59 -1.69
N GLU A 98 3.99 13.90 -1.74
CA GLU A 98 2.80 14.44 -2.40
C GLU A 98 2.79 14.14 -3.90
N ILE A 99 3.93 14.33 -4.57
CA ILE A 99 4.09 14.01 -5.98
C ILE A 99 3.92 12.51 -6.22
N TYR A 100 4.50 11.66 -5.37
CA TYR A 100 4.30 10.22 -5.42
C TYR A 100 2.82 9.85 -5.34
N LYS A 101 2.11 10.35 -4.31
CA LYS A 101 0.66 10.10 -4.15
C LYS A 101 -0.14 10.55 -5.36
N LYS A 102 0.20 11.71 -5.92
CA LYS A 102 -0.56 12.32 -7.03
C LYS A 102 -0.26 11.68 -8.40
N PHE A 103 0.99 11.28 -8.66
CA PHE A 103 1.44 10.95 -10.01
C PHE A 103 1.95 9.51 -10.19
N SER A 104 2.20 8.75 -9.12
CA SER A 104 2.78 7.38 -9.23
C SER A 104 1.98 6.48 -10.17
N TYR A 105 0.66 6.41 -10.01
CA TYR A 105 -0.23 5.64 -10.88
C TYR A 105 -0.05 5.96 -12.36
N LYS A 106 -0.10 7.25 -12.72
CA LYS A 106 0.03 7.67 -14.12
C LYS A 106 1.44 7.40 -14.65
N LEU A 107 2.47 7.58 -13.81
CA LEU A 107 3.84 7.30 -14.18
C LEU A 107 4.08 5.79 -14.41
N ILE A 108 3.51 4.91 -13.57
CA ILE A 108 3.55 3.46 -13.76
C ILE A 108 2.89 3.11 -15.09
N GLU A 109 1.64 3.54 -15.31
CA GLU A 109 0.89 3.28 -16.55
C GLU A 109 1.69 3.69 -17.81
N LEU A 110 2.39 4.82 -17.77
CA LEU A 110 3.10 5.38 -18.92
C LEU A 110 4.52 4.85 -19.13
N TYR A 111 5.20 4.44 -18.05
CA TYR A 111 6.65 4.18 -18.06
C TYR A 111 7.06 2.79 -17.55
N GLU A 112 6.16 2.06 -16.90
CA GLU A 112 6.32 0.66 -16.53
C GLU A 112 5.44 -0.18 -17.44
N GLN A 113 6.08 -0.78 -18.44
CA GLN A 113 5.50 -1.96 -19.08
C GLN A 113 5.37 -3.04 -18.00
N PRO A 114 4.26 -3.79 -17.94
CA PRO A 114 4.17 -4.96 -17.07
C PRO A 114 5.35 -5.88 -17.40
N LYS A 115 6.32 -5.95 -16.49
CA LYS A 115 7.46 -6.86 -16.63
C LYS A 115 7.09 -8.17 -15.96
N LYS A 116 7.51 -9.29 -16.55
CA LYS A 116 7.67 -10.56 -15.82
C LYS A 116 8.46 -10.26 -14.55
N GLU A 117 7.88 -10.57 -13.40
CA GLU A 117 8.45 -10.25 -12.09
C GLU A 117 9.87 -10.81 -11.95
N ILE A 118 10.77 -10.00 -11.39
CA ILE A 118 12.04 -10.47 -10.87
C ILE A 118 11.82 -10.63 -9.36
N GLU A 119 11.82 -11.88 -8.88
CA GLU A 119 11.62 -12.19 -7.46
C GLU A 119 12.64 -11.44 -6.58
N THR A 120 12.16 -10.68 -5.61
CA THR A 120 12.97 -10.04 -4.56
C THR A 120 12.81 -10.83 -3.24
N LYS A 121 13.64 -10.56 -2.23
CA LYS A 121 13.44 -11.17 -0.90
C LYS A 121 12.06 -10.84 -0.29
N SER A 122 11.48 -9.66 -0.59
CA SER A 122 10.11 -9.28 -0.17
C SER A 122 9.03 -10.03 -0.96
N SER A 123 9.27 -10.36 -2.24
CA SER A 123 8.35 -11.21 -3.03
C SER A 123 8.22 -12.62 -2.47
N LYS A 124 9.04 -13.01 -1.48
CA LYS A 124 8.88 -14.27 -0.76
C LYS A 124 7.82 -14.23 0.34
N ILE A 125 7.39 -13.05 0.81
CA ILE A 125 6.46 -12.89 1.93
C ILE A 125 5.02 -12.80 1.41
N ILE A 126 4.72 -11.77 0.61
CA ILE A 126 3.43 -11.59 -0.05
C ILE A 126 3.43 -12.46 -1.31
N LYS A 127 2.62 -13.52 -1.28
CA LYS A 127 2.48 -14.48 -2.37
C LYS A 127 1.64 -13.88 -3.49
N ASN A 128 0.41 -13.48 -3.17
CA ASN A 128 -0.57 -13.02 -4.14
C ASN A 128 -1.31 -11.77 -3.66
N ILE A 129 -1.75 -10.93 -4.58
CA ILE A 129 -2.75 -9.89 -4.34
C ILE A 129 -3.84 -10.04 -5.39
N VAL A 130 -5.10 -10.13 -4.97
CA VAL A 130 -6.25 -10.30 -5.89
C VAL A 130 -7.31 -9.27 -5.58
N PHE A 131 -7.71 -8.51 -6.61
CA PHE A 131 -8.91 -7.68 -6.58
C PHE A 131 -10.06 -8.47 -7.22
N SER A 132 -11.13 -8.64 -6.45
CA SER A 132 -12.31 -9.42 -6.80
C SER A 132 -13.55 -8.54 -6.78
N LYS A 133 -14.50 -8.82 -7.67
CA LYS A 133 -15.80 -8.14 -7.71
C LYS A 133 -16.89 -9.17 -7.96
N ALA A 134 -17.97 -9.10 -7.20
CA ALA A 134 -19.19 -9.86 -7.49
C ALA A 134 -19.87 -9.27 -8.72
N ASN A 135 -20.11 -10.10 -9.72
CA ASN A 135 -20.95 -9.78 -10.87
C ASN A 135 -22.16 -10.73 -10.91
N GLU A 136 -22.96 -10.67 -11.98
CA GLU A 136 -24.14 -11.52 -12.15
C GLU A 136 -23.82 -13.02 -12.17
N ALA A 137 -22.61 -13.39 -12.62
CA ALA A 137 -22.13 -14.77 -12.61
C ALA A 137 -21.49 -15.19 -11.27
N GLY A 138 -21.37 -14.25 -10.32
CA GLY A 138 -20.78 -14.48 -8.99
C GLY A 138 -19.42 -13.78 -8.78
N PRO A 139 -18.67 -14.18 -7.75
CA PRO A 139 -17.35 -13.61 -7.46
C PRO A 139 -16.36 -13.86 -8.61
N SER A 140 -15.82 -12.77 -9.18
CA SER A 140 -14.87 -12.86 -10.28
C SER A 140 -13.56 -12.11 -9.98
N PRO A 141 -12.40 -12.66 -10.35
CA PRO A 141 -11.12 -11.96 -10.26
C PRO A 141 -11.04 -10.90 -11.37
N ILE A 142 -10.79 -9.65 -10.99
CA ILE A 142 -10.72 -8.52 -11.93
C ILE A 142 -9.28 -8.10 -12.22
N ALA A 143 -8.41 -8.17 -11.20
CA ALA A 143 -6.98 -7.93 -11.35
C ALA A 143 -6.21 -8.73 -10.29
N TRP A 144 -4.99 -9.12 -10.60
CA TRP A 144 -4.16 -9.92 -9.70
C TRP A 144 -2.67 -9.70 -9.91
N ILE A 145 -1.91 -10.06 -8.88
CA ILE A 145 -0.45 -10.14 -8.85
C ILE A 145 -0.10 -11.45 -8.12
N PRO A 146 0.86 -12.25 -8.61
CA PRO A 146 1.65 -12.05 -9.84
C PRO A 146 0.84 -12.37 -11.10
N GLU A 147 1.23 -11.85 -12.28
CA GLU A 147 0.41 -12.02 -13.51
C GLU A 147 0.20 -13.48 -13.93
N ASN A 148 1.14 -14.35 -13.58
CA ASN A 148 1.13 -15.79 -13.85
C ASN A 148 0.39 -16.62 -12.78
N LEU A 149 -0.39 -16.00 -11.90
CA LEU A 149 -1.23 -16.71 -10.94
C LEU A 149 -2.15 -17.70 -11.68
N ASN A 150 -2.35 -18.90 -11.12
CA ASN A 150 -3.19 -19.92 -11.73
C ASN A 150 -4.67 -19.48 -11.72
N GLU A 151 -5.41 -19.73 -12.80
CA GLU A 151 -6.85 -19.41 -12.90
C GLU A 151 -7.67 -19.98 -11.73
N GLN A 152 -7.47 -21.25 -11.39
CA GLN A 152 -8.15 -21.89 -10.27
C GLN A 152 -7.86 -21.17 -8.94
N GLU A 153 -6.61 -20.78 -8.70
CA GLU A 153 -6.23 -20.01 -7.51
C GLU A 153 -6.92 -18.64 -7.49
N LYS A 154 -7.01 -17.94 -8.64
CA LYS A 154 -7.71 -16.64 -8.73
C LYS A 154 -9.17 -16.77 -8.31
N PHE A 155 -9.88 -17.73 -8.89
CA PHE A 155 -11.30 -17.95 -8.59
C PHE A 155 -11.52 -18.42 -7.15
N GLU A 156 -10.66 -19.31 -6.64
CA GLU A 156 -10.73 -19.74 -5.24
C GLU A 156 -10.58 -18.54 -4.29
N ILE A 157 -9.60 -17.67 -4.56
CA ILE A 157 -9.37 -16.46 -3.78
C ILE A 157 -10.59 -15.54 -3.86
N SER A 158 -11.07 -15.24 -5.06
CA SER A 158 -12.23 -14.38 -5.26
C SER A 158 -13.50 -14.89 -4.56
N ALA A 159 -13.78 -16.19 -4.68
CA ALA A 159 -14.96 -16.79 -4.05
C ALA A 159 -14.88 -16.70 -2.52
N LYS A 160 -13.78 -17.15 -1.92
CA LYS A 160 -13.61 -17.10 -0.46
C LYS A 160 -13.65 -15.68 0.08
N SER A 161 -13.04 -14.72 -0.61
CA SER A 161 -12.97 -13.34 -0.15
C SER A 161 -14.31 -12.63 -0.19
N ILE A 162 -15.14 -12.87 -1.21
CA ILE A 162 -16.48 -12.29 -1.27
C ILE A 162 -17.45 -12.98 -0.29
N LEU A 163 -17.30 -14.29 -0.03
CA LEU A 163 -18.12 -15.00 0.95
C LEU A 163 -18.00 -14.45 2.37
N VAL A 164 -16.92 -13.74 2.71
CA VAL A 164 -16.79 -13.01 3.99
C VAL A 164 -17.95 -12.04 4.19
N LEU A 165 -18.46 -11.42 3.13
CA LEU A 165 -19.61 -10.51 3.18
C LEU A 165 -20.93 -11.22 3.55
N SER A 166 -21.03 -12.52 3.28
CA SER A 166 -22.23 -13.31 3.60
C SER A 166 -22.34 -13.67 5.09
N ALA A 167 -21.27 -13.47 5.87
CA ALA A 167 -21.19 -13.91 7.27
C ALA A 167 -21.85 -12.96 8.30
N GLY A 168 -22.67 -12.00 7.87
CA GLY A 168 -23.58 -11.28 8.77
C GLY A 168 -23.30 -9.79 8.95
N PHE A 169 -23.25 -9.02 7.85
CA PHE A 169 -23.36 -7.57 7.95
C PHE A 169 -24.84 -7.17 8.00
N ASP A 170 -25.18 -6.39 9.03
CA ASP A 170 -26.51 -5.88 9.25
C ASP A 170 -26.92 -4.96 8.08
N GLN A 171 -27.74 -5.48 7.17
CA GLN A 171 -28.23 -4.76 5.99
C GLN A 171 -29.15 -3.58 6.36
N THR A 172 -29.46 -3.41 7.65
CA THR A 172 -30.35 -2.38 8.18
C THR A 172 -29.63 -1.11 8.67
N SER A 173 -28.30 -1.14 8.82
CA SER A 173 -27.55 0.07 9.21
C SER A 173 -27.51 1.08 8.05
N PRO A 174 -27.83 2.36 8.28
CA PRO A 174 -27.74 3.42 7.26
C PRO A 174 -26.30 3.65 6.76
N ASN A 175 -25.29 3.10 7.45
CA ASN A 175 -23.88 3.09 7.04
C ASN A 175 -23.50 1.79 6.29
N ARG A 176 -24.16 1.52 5.15
CA ARG A 176 -23.89 0.36 4.26
C ARG A 176 -22.44 0.26 3.73
N MET A 177 -21.54 1.17 4.09
CA MET A 177 -20.16 1.27 3.59
C MET A 177 -19.10 0.96 4.64
N ASP A 178 -19.44 0.22 5.71
CA ASP A 178 -18.45 -0.23 6.67
C ASP A 178 -17.54 -1.27 6.00
N ASN A 179 -16.42 -0.79 5.47
CA ASN A 179 -15.38 -1.63 4.89
C ASN A 179 -14.83 -2.53 5.98
N VAL A 180 -14.71 -3.83 5.68
CA VAL A 180 -14.31 -4.81 6.68
C VAL A 180 -12.98 -5.44 6.30
N SER A 181 -12.08 -5.45 7.26
CA SER A 181 -10.84 -6.21 7.21
C SER A 181 -11.04 -7.53 7.95
N SER A 182 -10.66 -8.64 7.33
CA SER A 182 -10.72 -9.97 7.92
C SER A 182 -9.47 -10.74 7.59
N ILE A 183 -9.01 -11.56 8.53
CA ILE A 183 -7.87 -12.45 8.32
C ILE A 183 -8.42 -13.87 8.21
N ILE A 184 -8.30 -14.48 7.03
CA ILE A 184 -8.83 -15.82 6.77
C ILE A 184 -7.74 -16.77 6.27
N PRO A 185 -7.80 -18.06 6.63
CA PRO A 185 -6.85 -19.05 6.13
C PRO A 185 -7.18 -19.49 4.71
N PHE A 186 -6.16 -19.60 3.86
CA PHE A 186 -6.19 -20.20 2.53
C PHE A 186 -5.36 -21.50 2.56
N ILE A 187 -5.93 -22.52 3.18
CA ILE A 187 -5.25 -23.79 3.52
C ILE A 187 -4.66 -24.47 2.28
N SER A 188 -5.43 -24.58 1.20
CA SER A 188 -5.01 -25.12 -0.10
C SER A 188 -3.78 -24.40 -0.70
N LEU A 189 -3.60 -23.12 -0.38
CA LEU A 189 -2.52 -22.28 -0.88
C LEU A 189 -1.36 -22.14 0.11
N ASN A 190 -1.47 -22.76 1.29
CA ASN A 190 -0.56 -22.62 2.43
C ASN A 190 -0.30 -21.14 2.78
N CYS A 191 -1.37 -20.34 2.80
CA CYS A 191 -1.33 -18.90 3.03
C CYS A 191 -2.39 -18.45 4.02
N ILE A 192 -2.15 -17.27 4.59
CA ILE A 192 -3.14 -16.48 5.30
C ILE A 192 -3.47 -15.23 4.48
N GLY A 193 -4.74 -14.89 4.39
CA GLY A 193 -5.23 -13.77 3.59
C GLY A 193 -5.75 -12.64 4.46
N LEU A 194 -5.23 -11.44 4.25
CA LEU A 194 -5.89 -10.20 4.66
C LEU A 194 -6.89 -9.82 3.57
N VAL A 195 -8.17 -9.97 3.88
CA VAL A 195 -9.29 -9.67 2.99
C VAL A 195 -9.90 -8.35 3.43
N TYR A 196 -9.88 -7.37 2.53
CA TYR A 196 -10.52 -6.08 2.72
C TYR A 196 -11.72 -5.97 1.78
N THR A 197 -12.92 -6.00 2.33
CA THR A 197 -14.17 -5.94 1.55
C THR A 197 -14.73 -4.51 1.53
N PHE A 198 -15.31 -4.14 0.39
CA PHE A 198 -15.87 -2.81 0.15
C PHE A 198 -16.92 -2.85 -0.96
N MET A 199 -17.69 -1.77 -1.09
CA MET A 199 -18.73 -1.64 -2.11
C MET A 199 -18.31 -0.66 -3.21
N ILE A 200 -18.63 -0.99 -4.46
CA ILE A 200 -18.42 -0.12 -5.63
C ILE A 200 -19.79 0.38 -6.12
N PRO A 201 -20.08 1.69 -6.03
CA PRO A 201 -21.34 2.24 -6.53
C PRO A 201 -21.56 1.95 -8.01
N SER A 202 -22.72 1.42 -8.36
CA SER A 202 -23.11 1.17 -9.75
C SER A 202 -24.62 1.08 -9.88
N LYS A 203 -25.20 1.91 -10.76
CA LYS A 203 -26.65 1.87 -11.07
C LYS A 203 -27.09 0.57 -11.73
N GLN A 204 -26.16 -0.21 -12.28
CA GLN A 204 -26.43 -1.49 -12.92
C GLN A 204 -26.44 -2.66 -11.92
N ALA A 205 -25.99 -2.44 -10.68
CA ALA A 205 -25.92 -3.49 -9.68
C ALA A 205 -27.21 -3.59 -8.87
N ARG A 206 -27.55 -4.79 -8.40
CA ARG A 206 -28.64 -4.98 -7.44
C ARG A 206 -28.34 -4.17 -6.17
N GLY A 207 -29.28 -3.31 -5.76
CA GLY A 207 -29.09 -2.43 -4.61
C GLY A 207 -28.16 -1.24 -4.85
N ASN A 208 -27.79 -0.96 -6.11
CA ASN A 208 -26.90 0.12 -6.55
C ASN A 208 -25.40 -0.01 -6.18
N TYR A 209 -24.96 -1.20 -5.75
CA TYR A 209 -23.56 -1.46 -5.39
C TYR A 209 -23.12 -2.86 -5.85
N TYR A 210 -21.87 -2.97 -6.31
CA TYR A 210 -21.20 -4.26 -6.43
C TYR A 210 -20.36 -4.53 -5.20
N ASP A 211 -20.45 -5.74 -4.66
CA ASP A 211 -19.54 -6.23 -3.64
C ASP A 211 -18.15 -6.47 -4.22
N ALA A 212 -17.12 -6.05 -3.51
CA ALA A 212 -15.75 -6.15 -3.94
C ALA A 212 -14.80 -6.46 -2.78
N ALA A 213 -13.63 -7.01 -3.12
CA ALA A 213 -12.60 -7.30 -2.14
C ALA A 213 -11.20 -7.14 -2.73
N ILE A 214 -10.26 -6.62 -1.93
CA ILE A 214 -8.82 -6.80 -2.16
C ILE A 214 -8.33 -7.84 -1.15
N THR A 215 -7.66 -8.86 -1.65
CA THR A 215 -7.09 -9.93 -0.83
C THR A 215 -5.58 -9.96 -0.98
N VAL A 216 -4.86 -9.85 0.13
CA VAL A 216 -3.40 -9.98 0.20
C VAL A 216 -3.07 -11.30 0.86
N LEU A 217 -2.51 -12.23 0.09
CA LEU A 217 -2.05 -13.52 0.61
C LEU A 217 -0.60 -13.43 1.04
N VAL A 218 -0.35 -13.82 2.28
CA VAL A 218 0.97 -13.96 2.90
C VAL A 218 1.19 -15.43 3.21
N LYS A 219 2.40 -15.95 3.00
CA LYS A 219 2.69 -17.35 3.38
C LYS A 219 2.48 -17.54 4.88
N GLU A 220 1.95 -18.70 5.28
CA GLU A 220 1.62 -18.99 6.68
C GLU A 220 2.80 -18.76 7.63
N SER A 221 4.04 -19.05 7.19
CA SER A 221 5.27 -18.83 7.96
C SER A 221 5.53 -17.37 8.36
N PHE A 222 4.87 -16.40 7.70
CA PHE A 222 4.97 -14.96 7.98
C PHE A 222 3.70 -14.38 8.61
N LYS A 223 2.77 -15.23 9.10
CA LYS A 223 1.53 -14.79 9.76
C LYS A 223 1.76 -13.77 10.88
N LYS A 224 2.78 -13.98 11.72
CA LYS A 224 3.12 -13.03 12.79
C LYS A 224 3.45 -11.64 12.23
N LEU A 225 4.25 -11.58 11.18
CA LEU A 225 4.65 -10.32 10.55
C LEU A 225 3.44 -9.61 9.91
N LEU A 226 2.49 -10.35 9.32
CA LEU A 226 1.23 -9.80 8.85
C LEU A 226 0.46 -9.12 10.00
N LEU A 227 0.34 -9.80 11.14
CA LEU A 227 -0.36 -9.27 12.31
C LEU A 227 0.34 -8.04 12.90
N ASP A 228 1.67 -8.07 13.00
CA ASP A 228 2.47 -6.96 13.52
C ASP A 228 2.32 -5.67 12.68
N HIS A 229 1.95 -5.79 11.40
CA HIS A 229 1.78 -4.68 10.47
C HIS A 229 0.33 -4.42 10.04
N LEU A 230 -0.65 -5.11 10.63
CA LEU A 230 -2.04 -5.17 10.13
C LEU A 230 -2.63 -3.77 9.83
N GLU A 231 -2.59 -2.87 10.81
CA GLU A 231 -3.15 -1.51 10.68
C GLU A 231 -2.54 -0.74 9.49
N ARG A 232 -1.21 -0.83 9.32
CA ARG A 232 -0.51 -0.16 8.22
C ARG A 232 -0.88 -0.75 6.87
N LEU A 233 -0.99 -2.08 6.78
CA LEU A 233 -1.39 -2.76 5.55
C LEU A 233 -2.83 -2.40 5.18
N GLU A 234 -3.75 -2.34 6.16
CA GLU A 234 -5.14 -1.93 5.94
C GLU A 234 -5.26 -0.49 5.43
N ILE A 235 -4.46 0.44 5.98
CA ILE A 235 -4.42 1.83 5.49
C ILE A 235 -4.04 1.86 4.00
N GLU A 236 -2.99 1.13 3.62
CA GLU A 236 -2.56 1.08 2.20
C GLU A 236 -3.63 0.45 1.30
N ILE A 237 -4.29 -0.62 1.75
CA ILE A 237 -5.38 -1.23 1.00
C ILE A 237 -6.55 -0.26 0.85
N LYS A 238 -6.92 0.46 1.93
CA LYS A 238 -8.02 1.45 1.93
C LYS A 238 -7.77 2.62 1.00
N GLU A 239 -6.53 3.09 0.88
CA GLU A 239 -6.19 4.13 -0.10
C GLU A 239 -6.36 3.60 -1.54
N ILE A 240 -5.99 2.35 -1.79
CA ILE A 240 -6.18 1.72 -3.09
C ILE A 240 -7.65 1.50 -3.43
N THR A 241 -8.50 1.11 -2.46
CA THR A 241 -9.94 0.93 -2.72
C THR A 241 -10.63 2.23 -3.10
N LYS A 242 -10.30 3.36 -2.44
CA LYS A 242 -10.81 4.69 -2.83
C LYS A 242 -10.52 4.99 -4.29
N GLU A 243 -9.33 4.65 -4.75
CA GLU A 243 -8.91 4.90 -6.12
C GLU A 243 -9.61 3.98 -7.13
N ILE A 244 -9.88 2.73 -6.77
CA ILE A 244 -10.72 1.82 -7.56
C ILE A 244 -12.15 2.37 -7.66
N ILE A 245 -12.74 2.84 -6.55
CA ILE A 245 -14.08 3.43 -6.51
C ILE A 245 -14.15 4.67 -7.41
N ASN A 246 -13.08 5.46 -7.48
CA ASN A 246 -12.95 6.61 -8.38
C ASN A 246 -12.69 6.24 -9.85
N GLY A 247 -12.78 4.95 -10.21
CA GLY A 247 -12.70 4.48 -11.59
C GLY A 247 -11.28 4.31 -12.15
N LYS A 248 -10.23 4.38 -11.31
CA LYS A 248 -8.86 4.09 -11.77
C LYS A 248 -8.68 2.58 -12.01
N THR A 249 -7.80 2.23 -12.96
CA THR A 249 -7.62 0.84 -13.40
C THR A 249 -6.98 -0.02 -12.29
N PRO A 250 -7.64 -1.09 -11.83
CA PRO A 250 -7.15 -1.90 -10.70
C PRO A 250 -5.76 -2.50 -10.92
N LYS A 251 -5.43 -2.94 -12.15
CA LYS A 251 -4.15 -3.59 -12.46
C LYS A 251 -2.92 -2.80 -11.98
N TYR A 252 -2.88 -1.49 -12.25
CA TYR A 252 -1.75 -0.65 -11.84
C TYR A 252 -1.79 -0.27 -10.36
N LEU A 253 -2.99 -0.12 -9.80
CA LEU A 253 -3.15 0.15 -8.38
C LEU A 253 -2.66 -1.02 -7.52
N LEU A 254 -2.91 -2.27 -7.94
CA LEU A 254 -2.36 -3.43 -7.24
C LEU A 254 -0.83 -3.46 -7.28
N GLN A 255 -0.19 -2.93 -8.32
CA GLN A 255 1.28 -2.84 -8.37
C GLN A 255 1.82 -1.84 -7.36
N ILE A 256 1.17 -0.68 -7.22
CA ILE A 256 1.48 0.30 -6.17
C ILE A 256 1.29 -0.33 -4.80
N LEU A 257 0.16 -1.02 -4.60
CA LEU A 257 -0.13 -1.73 -3.37
C LEU A 257 1.00 -2.72 -3.07
N LYS A 258 1.34 -3.59 -4.00
CA LYS A 258 2.42 -4.58 -3.82
C LYS A 258 3.74 -3.92 -3.40
N GLN A 259 4.11 -2.79 -4.02
CA GLN A 259 5.33 -2.06 -3.69
C GLN A 259 5.29 -1.49 -2.27
N ASN A 260 4.16 -0.88 -1.88
CA ASN A 260 3.98 -0.32 -0.54
C ASN A 260 3.98 -1.43 0.52
N LEU A 261 3.24 -2.52 0.29
CA LEU A 261 3.19 -3.65 1.22
C LEU A 261 4.55 -4.34 1.34
N ASP A 262 5.29 -4.54 0.24
CA ASP A 262 6.64 -5.08 0.29
C ASP A 262 7.60 -4.22 1.11
N GLN A 263 7.44 -2.90 1.04
CA GLN A 263 8.21 -1.98 1.87
C GLN A 263 7.84 -2.18 3.35
N ILE A 264 6.54 -2.16 3.69
CA ILE A 264 6.07 -2.35 5.07
C ILE A 264 6.61 -3.68 5.64
N MET A 265 6.50 -4.77 4.89
CA MET A 265 6.94 -6.11 5.32
C MET A 265 8.47 -6.26 5.38
N SER A 266 9.24 -5.29 4.85
CA SER A 266 10.70 -5.26 4.95
C SER A 266 11.21 -4.45 6.13
N GLU A 267 10.36 -3.63 6.73
CA GLU A 267 10.70 -2.85 7.92
C GLU A 267 10.73 -3.77 9.14
N LYS A 268 11.57 -3.45 10.13
CA LYS A 268 11.44 -4.11 11.42
C LYS A 268 10.05 -3.75 11.98
N PRO A 269 9.31 -4.71 12.56
CA PRO A 269 8.10 -4.36 13.29
C PRO A 269 8.48 -3.24 14.25
N GLU A 270 7.75 -2.12 14.20
CA GLU A 270 7.84 -1.15 15.27
C GLU A 270 7.55 -1.98 16.52
N SER A 271 8.50 -2.03 17.46
CA SER A 271 8.23 -2.64 18.76
C SER A 271 6.88 -2.10 19.18
N PRO A 272 5.88 -2.95 19.50
CA PRO A 272 4.57 -2.46 19.84
C PRO A 272 4.83 -1.37 20.85
N LYS A 273 4.45 -0.12 20.53
CA LYS A 273 4.38 0.89 21.56
C LYS A 273 3.36 0.29 22.50
N THR A 274 3.84 -0.32 23.58
CA THR A 274 3.08 -0.73 24.74
C THR A 274 2.57 0.56 25.39
N GLN A 275 1.69 1.24 24.67
CA GLN A 275 0.98 2.43 25.09
C GLN A 275 -0.49 2.15 24.84
N SER A 276 -1.09 1.69 25.93
CA SER A 276 -2.48 1.96 26.32
C SER A 276 -3.57 0.93 26.05
N ILE A 277 -3.42 -0.03 25.12
CA ILE A 277 -4.49 -1.03 24.92
C ILE A 277 -4.57 -2.00 26.11
N ASP A 278 -3.43 -2.57 26.55
CA ASP A 278 -3.41 -3.45 27.73
C ASP A 278 -3.80 -2.72 29.03
N ASN A 279 -3.42 -1.45 29.19
CA ASN A 279 -3.80 -0.69 30.39
C ASN A 279 -5.27 -0.25 30.37
N TYR A 280 -5.85 0.00 29.19
CA TYR A 280 -7.26 0.33 29.05
C TYR A 280 -8.15 -0.90 29.23
N LEU A 281 -7.82 -2.03 28.58
CA LEU A 281 -8.51 -3.32 28.78
C LEU A 281 -8.36 -3.83 30.20
N LYS A 282 -7.17 -3.75 30.80
CA LYS A 282 -6.96 -4.12 32.20
C LYS A 282 -7.74 -3.22 33.15
N LYS A 283 -7.85 -1.91 32.89
CA LYS A 283 -8.70 -1.00 33.68
C LYS A 283 -10.19 -1.34 33.57
N LEU A 284 -10.68 -1.63 32.37
CA LEU A 284 -12.07 -2.05 32.12
C LEU A 284 -12.40 -3.40 32.76
N MET A 285 -11.49 -4.37 32.67
CA MET A 285 -11.67 -5.67 33.32
C MET A 285 -11.62 -5.54 34.85
N MET A 286 -10.72 -4.72 35.39
CA MET A 286 -10.65 -4.49 36.84
C MET A 286 -11.83 -3.68 37.39
N SER A 287 -12.42 -2.76 36.61
CA SER A 287 -13.63 -2.04 37.05
C SER A 287 -14.83 -2.97 37.15
N GLU A 288 -14.96 -3.91 36.21
CA GLU A 288 -16.10 -4.82 36.17
C GLU A 288 -15.96 -5.95 37.19
N ILE A 289 -14.74 -6.43 37.45
CA ILE A 289 -14.46 -7.33 38.58
C ILE A 289 -14.79 -6.66 39.91
N LYS A 290 -14.45 -5.37 40.07
CA LYS A 290 -14.80 -4.60 41.29
C LYS A 290 -16.31 -4.45 41.46
N LYS A 291 -17.04 -4.09 40.41
CA LYS A 291 -18.51 -4.04 40.45
C LYS A 291 -19.13 -5.37 40.84
N ILE A 292 -18.62 -6.49 40.29
CA ILE A 292 -19.10 -7.83 40.64
C ILE A 292 -18.80 -8.19 42.11
N GLN A 293 -17.66 -7.73 42.65
CA GLN A 293 -17.29 -7.92 44.05
C GLN A 293 -18.09 -7.03 45.01
N ASP A 294 -18.45 -5.82 44.58
CA ASP A 294 -19.23 -4.85 45.36
C ASP A 294 -20.75 -5.15 45.31
N GLU A 295 -21.26 -5.73 44.21
CA GLU A 295 -22.67 -6.12 44.04
C GLU A 295 -23.01 -7.49 44.65
N LYS A 296 -22.00 -8.28 45.04
CA LYS A 296 -22.19 -9.51 45.82
C LYS A 296 -21.22 -9.53 47.01
N PRO A 297 -21.51 -8.80 48.10
CA PRO A 297 -20.88 -9.14 49.36
C PRO A 297 -21.26 -10.58 49.68
N TYR A 298 -20.27 -11.42 49.98
CA TYR A 298 -20.43 -12.81 50.39
C TYR A 298 -21.62 -12.98 51.36
N SER A 299 -22.77 -13.37 50.83
CA SER A 299 -23.92 -13.83 51.60
C SER A 299 -24.48 -15.07 50.93
N THR A 300 -23.66 -16.09 50.77
CA THR A 300 -24.15 -17.47 50.81
C THR A 300 -23.01 -18.43 51.06
N LEU A 301 -23.26 -19.36 51.98
CA LEU A 301 -22.48 -20.52 52.38
C LEU A 301 -21.52 -20.29 53.56
N LEU A 302 -22.03 -20.48 54.79
CA LEU A 302 -21.85 -21.77 55.48
C LEU A 302 -22.74 -21.84 56.74
N TYR A 303 -23.57 -22.90 56.74
CA TYR A 303 -24.48 -23.46 57.77
C TYR A 303 -25.70 -22.66 58.22
#